data_AF-X1MMV5-F1
#
_entry.id   AF-X1MMV5-F1
#
_cell.length_a   1.000
_cell.length_b   1.000
_cell.length_c   1.000
_cell.angle_alpha   90.00
_cell.angle_beta   90.00
_cell.angle_gamma   90.00
#
_symmetry.space_group_name_H-M   'P 1'
#
loop_
_entity.id
_entity.type
_entity.pdbx_description
1 polymer ?
#
loop_
_entity_poly.entity_id
_entity_poly.type
_entity_poly.pdbx_seq_one_letter_code
_entity_poly.pdbx_strand_id
1 'polypeptide(L)'
;MPTKAVDLVKALSVTEVEVLGANPSRIYTLLVNPSAEQVFLGMGIPAVVDRGIPLLSAGSSYEINLTNPWHGSIHAVSKAGTPNLLITEW
;
A
#
# COMPACT_ATOMS: atom_id res chain seq x y z
N MET A 1 -5.20 7.57 -21.81
CA MET A 1 -4.55 6.79 -20.73
C MET A 1 -3.55 7.70 -20.03
N PRO A 2 -3.38 7.61 -18.70
CA PRO A 2 -2.37 8.38 -17.99
C PRO A 2 -0.99 8.10 -18.62
N THR A 3 -0.24 9.15 -18.95
CA THR A 3 1.09 9.03 -19.58
C THR A 3 2.22 9.00 -18.56
N LYS A 4 1.91 9.13 -17.27
CA LYS A 4 2.87 9.17 -16.18
C LYS A 4 2.29 8.48 -14.95
N ALA A 5 3.09 7.60 -14.35
CA ALA A 5 2.80 7.01 -13.06
C ALA A 5 3.14 7.98 -11.92
N VAL A 6 2.39 7.90 -10.83
CA VAL A 6 2.79 8.46 -9.55
C VAL A 6 3.69 7.43 -8.86
N ASP A 7 4.92 7.79 -8.55
CA ASP A 7 5.90 6.97 -7.84
C ASP A 7 6.11 7.54 -6.43
N LEU A 8 5.81 6.74 -5.41
CA LEU A 8 5.91 7.15 -4.01
C LEU A 8 6.69 6.13 -3.19
N VAL A 9 7.48 6.66 -2.27
CA VAL A 9 8.09 5.89 -1.18
C VAL A 9 7.50 6.41 0.11
N LYS A 10 6.85 5.53 0.88
CA LYS A 10 6.21 5.89 2.15
C LYS A 10 6.87 5.14 3.30
N ALA A 11 7.49 5.88 4.22
CA ALA A 11 7.94 5.32 5.48
C ALA A 11 6.74 4.92 6.33
N LEU A 12 6.75 3.69 6.81
CA LEU A 12 5.74 3.14 7.71
C LEU A 12 6.17 3.29 9.16
N SER A 13 5.28 2.90 10.06
CA SER A 13 5.57 2.74 11.48
C SER A 13 4.77 1.56 12.04
N VAL A 14 4.92 1.29 13.34
CA VAL A 14 4.08 0.35 14.10
C VAL A 14 2.68 0.92 14.42
N THR A 15 2.44 2.18 14.06
CA THR A 15 1.13 2.81 14.01
C THR A 15 0.68 2.93 12.56
N GLU A 16 -0.62 2.91 12.33
CA GLU A 16 -1.20 3.08 10.99
C GLU A 16 -0.72 4.39 10.33
N VAL A 17 -0.48 4.31 9.03
CA VAL A 17 -0.12 5.45 8.18
C VAL A 17 -0.98 5.39 6.92
N GLU A 18 -1.63 6.49 6.55
CA GLU A 18 -2.19 6.63 5.20
C GLU A 18 -1.05 6.67 4.18
N VAL A 19 -1.02 5.69 3.28
CA VAL A 19 0.04 5.53 2.29
C VAL A 19 -0.36 6.03 0.90
N LEU A 20 -1.66 6.03 0.60
CA LEU A 20 -2.21 6.54 -0.63
C LEU A 20 -3.63 7.07 -0.38
N GLY A 21 -3.91 8.31 -0.78
CA GLY A 21 -5.23 8.91 -0.64
C GLY A 21 -6.28 8.29 -1.57
N ALA A 22 -7.54 8.64 -1.40
CA ALA A 22 -8.60 8.24 -2.32
C ALA A 22 -8.41 8.88 -3.71
N ASN A 23 -8.63 8.11 -4.77
CA ASN A 23 -8.53 8.57 -6.15
C ASN A 23 -9.62 7.90 -7.00
N PRO A 24 -10.70 8.63 -7.36
CA PRO A 24 -11.79 8.12 -8.20
C PRO A 24 -11.39 7.70 -9.61
N SER A 25 -10.24 8.17 -10.09
CA SER A 25 -9.73 7.92 -11.45
C SER A 25 -8.64 6.85 -11.48
N ARG A 26 -8.32 6.22 -10.34
CA ARG A 26 -7.29 5.19 -10.24
C ARG A 26 -7.65 4.00 -11.10
N ILE A 27 -6.80 3.69 -12.08
CA ILE A 27 -6.93 2.50 -12.93
C ILE A 27 -5.94 1.41 -12.53
N TYR A 28 -4.88 1.79 -11.80
CA TYR A 28 -3.86 0.86 -11.35
C TYR A 28 -3.22 1.34 -10.05
N THR A 29 -2.87 0.39 -9.17
CA THR A 29 -1.89 0.63 -8.10
C THR A 29 -1.10 -0.65 -7.79
N LEU A 30 0.22 -0.53 -7.65
CA LEU A 30 1.08 -1.58 -7.12
C LEU A 30 1.70 -1.11 -5.82
N LEU A 31 1.53 -1.89 -4.75
CA LEU A 31 2.21 -1.68 -3.48
C LEU A 31 3.23 -2.81 -3.30
N VAL A 32 4.49 -2.47 -3.01
CA VAL A 32 5.57 -3.43 -2.84
C VAL A 32 6.24 -3.22 -1.49
N ASN A 33 6.38 -4.30 -0.73
CA ASN A 33 7.15 -4.34 0.51
C ASN A 33 8.55 -4.94 0.25
N PRO A 34 9.58 -4.13 0.00
CA PRO A 34 10.94 -4.63 -0.20
C PRO A 34 11.63 -5.03 1.12
N SER A 35 11.03 -4.70 2.27
CA SER A 35 11.70 -4.79 3.57
C SER A 35 11.72 -6.21 4.14
N ALA A 36 12.44 -6.38 5.25
CA ALA A 36 12.45 -7.63 6.02
C ALA A 36 11.21 -7.79 6.94
N GLU A 37 10.42 -6.71 7.11
CA GLU A 37 9.29 -6.68 8.03
C GLU A 37 7.98 -6.99 7.31
N GLN A 38 7.02 -7.59 8.01
CA GLN A 38 5.67 -7.74 7.47
C GLN A 38 4.92 -6.41 7.51
N VAL A 39 4.13 -6.15 6.48
CA VAL A 39 3.29 -4.96 6.37
C VAL A 39 1.84 -5.41 6.17
N PHE A 40 0.90 -4.69 6.78
CA PHE A 40 -0.53 -4.99 6.69
C PHE A 40 -1.26 -3.79 6.11
N LEU A 41 -2.08 -4.03 5.08
CA LEU A 41 -2.86 -2.98 4.42
C LEU A 41 -4.29 -2.94 4.96
N GLY A 42 -4.78 -1.73 5.20
CA GLY A 42 -6.17 -1.38 5.48
C GLY A 42 -6.77 -0.60 4.31
N MET A 43 -7.88 -1.08 3.77
CA MET A 43 -8.55 -0.47 2.61
C MET A 43 -9.69 0.42 3.09
N GLY A 44 -9.50 1.74 3.07
CA GLY A 44 -10.50 2.73 3.54
C GLY A 44 -10.75 2.74 5.05
N ILE A 45 -9.93 2.01 5.81
CA ILE A 45 -9.96 1.91 7.26
C ILE A 45 -8.52 1.92 7.80
N PRO A 46 -8.31 2.30 9.08
CA PRO A 46 -7.01 2.21 9.72
C PRO A 46 -6.42 0.80 9.63
N ALA A 47 -5.14 0.71 9.26
CA ALA A 47 -4.43 -0.56 9.22
C ALA A 47 -4.11 -1.06 10.64
N VAL A 48 -4.28 -2.36 10.88
CA VAL A 48 -4.03 -2.99 12.17
C VAL A 48 -3.07 -4.15 11.96
N VAL A 49 -2.06 -4.27 12.83
CA VAL A 49 -1.08 -5.36 12.79
C VAL A 49 -1.81 -6.72 12.83
N ASP A 50 -1.35 -7.66 12.00
CA ASP A 50 -1.92 -9.00 11.85
C ASP A 50 -3.39 -9.04 11.37
N ARG A 51 -3.87 -8.00 10.66
CA ARG A 51 -5.20 -7.95 10.02
C ARG A 51 -5.14 -7.39 8.59
N GLY A 52 -6.18 -7.64 7.80
CA GLY A 52 -6.30 -7.11 6.44
C GLY A 52 -5.48 -7.89 5.42
N ILE A 53 -4.81 -7.18 4.49
CA ILE A 53 -4.01 -7.79 3.43
C ILE A 53 -2.52 -7.77 3.86
N PRO A 54 -1.89 -8.92 4.12
CA PRO A 54 -0.48 -8.97 4.46
C PRO A 54 0.40 -8.86 3.20
N LEU A 55 1.36 -7.96 3.23
CA LEU A 55 2.54 -7.96 2.37
C LEU A 55 3.71 -8.55 3.17
N LEU A 56 4.10 -9.77 2.81
CA LEU A 56 5.25 -10.43 3.42
C LEU A 56 6.56 -9.68 3.09
N SER A 57 7.63 -10.08 3.75
CA SER A 57 8.94 -9.50 3.50
C SER A 57 9.49 -9.83 2.11
N ALA A 58 10.57 -9.15 1.72
CA ALA A 58 11.41 -9.48 0.57
C ALA A 58 10.70 -9.40 -0.80
N GLY A 59 9.90 -8.36 -1.01
CA GLY A 59 9.33 -8.02 -2.33
C GLY A 59 7.90 -8.49 -2.56
N SER A 60 7.19 -8.92 -1.50
CA SER A 60 5.74 -9.19 -1.60
C SER A 60 5.01 -7.94 -2.08
N SER A 61 4.02 -8.14 -2.95
CA SER A 61 3.27 -7.04 -3.55
C SER A 61 1.77 -7.31 -3.59
N TYR A 62 1.02 -6.22 -3.67
CA TYR A 62 -0.42 -6.25 -3.92
C TYR A 62 -0.74 -5.30 -5.06
N GLU A 63 -1.46 -5.81 -6.05
CA GLU A 63 -1.84 -5.09 -7.25
C GLU A 63 -3.35 -4.84 -7.26
N ILE A 64 -3.72 -3.60 -7.55
CA ILE A 64 -5.07 -3.14 -7.84
C ILE A 64 -5.09 -2.80 -9.33
N ASN A 65 -6.02 -3.40 -10.07
CA ASN A 65 -6.21 -3.19 -11.49
C ASN A 65 -7.71 -3.24 -11.83
N LEU A 66 -8.06 -3.27 -13.12
CA LEU A 66 -9.44 -3.23 -13.60
C LEU A 66 -10.31 -4.42 -13.18
N THR A 67 -9.70 -5.51 -12.69
CA THR A 67 -10.43 -6.71 -12.21
C THR A 67 -10.75 -6.67 -10.71
N ASN A 68 -10.06 -5.82 -9.95
CA ASN A 68 -10.24 -5.63 -8.51
C ASN A 68 -10.15 -4.14 -8.13
N PRO A 69 -10.98 -3.27 -8.71
CA PRO A 69 -10.81 -1.82 -8.56
C PRO A 69 -11.01 -1.37 -7.11
N TRP A 70 -10.15 -0.45 -6.66
CA TRP A 70 -10.27 0.21 -5.36
C TRP A 70 -9.92 1.69 -5.48
N HIS A 71 -10.89 2.58 -5.24
CA HIS A 71 -10.71 4.02 -5.40
C HIS A 71 -10.59 4.77 -4.06
N GLY A 72 -10.75 4.09 -2.93
CA GLY A 72 -10.62 4.69 -1.60
C GLY A 72 -9.17 4.90 -1.17
N SER A 73 -8.97 5.41 0.04
CA SER A 73 -7.65 5.51 0.66
C SER A 73 -7.09 4.13 0.99
N ILE A 74 -5.77 4.06 1.12
CA ILE A 74 -5.04 2.88 1.54
C ILE A 74 -4.18 3.29 2.74
N HIS A 75 -4.32 2.55 3.82
CA HIS A 75 -3.53 2.67 5.02
C HIS A 75 -2.62 1.45 5.13
N ALA A 76 -1.46 1.62 5.77
CA ALA A 76 -0.56 0.51 6.06
C ALA A 76 0.03 0.64 7.45
N VAL A 77 0.36 -0.50 8.05
CA VAL A 77 1.11 -0.59 9.30
C VAL A 77 2.18 -1.66 9.19
N SER A 78 3.36 -1.38 9.72
CA SER A 78 4.42 -2.37 9.80
C SER A 78 4.30 -3.17 11.09
N LYS A 79 4.63 -4.46 11.04
CA LYS A 79 4.72 -5.30 12.23
C LYS A 79 5.78 -4.79 13.21
N ALA A 80 6.88 -4.25 12.71
CA ALA A 80 7.96 -3.69 13.51
C ALA A 80 8.76 -2.63 12.71
N GLY A 81 9.39 -1.70 13.43
CA GLY A 81 10.27 -0.70 12.82
C GLY A 81 9.55 0.29 11.90
N THR A 82 10.33 0.88 11.00
CA THR A 82 9.87 1.92 10.07
C THR A 82 10.31 1.63 8.63
N PRO A 83 9.90 0.50 8.04
CA PRO A 83 10.27 0.17 6.67
C PRO A 83 9.61 1.10 5.65
N ASN A 84 10.17 1.14 4.46
CA ASN A 84 9.58 1.86 3.33
C ASN A 84 8.67 0.94 2.52
N LEU A 85 7.46 1.40 2.22
CA LEU A 85 6.57 0.82 1.22
C LEU A 85 6.75 1.58 -0.10
N LEU A 86 6.90 0.84 -1.20
CA LEU A 86 7.00 1.40 -2.54
C LEU A 86 5.62 1.35 -3.20
N ILE A 87 5.19 2.43 -3.85
CA ILE A 87 3.85 2.56 -4.39
C ILE A 87 3.94 3.15 -5.79
N THR A 88 3.25 2.54 -6.73
CA THR A 88 3.09 3.06 -8.09
C THR A 88 1.61 3.12 -8.46
N GLU A 89 1.10 4.30 -8.82
CA GLU A 89 -0.32 4.54 -9.17
C GLU A 89 -0.48 5.16 -10.58
N TRP A 90 -1.54 4.77 -11.29
CA TRP A 90 -1.99 5.41 -12.54
C TRP A 90 -3.47 5.82 -12.46
#